data_AF-A0A238BNQ2-F1
#
_entry.id   AF-A0A238BNQ2-F1
#
_cell.length_a   1.000
_cell.length_b   1.000
_cell.length_c   1.000
_cell.angle_alpha   90.00
_cell.angle_beta   90.00
_cell.angle_gamma   90.00
#
_symmetry.space_group_name_H-M   'P 1'
#
loop_
_entity.id
_entity.type
_entity.pdbx_description
1 polymer ?
#
loop_
_entity_poly.entity_id
_entity_poly.type
_entity_poly.pdbx_seq_one_letter_code
_entity_poly.pdbx_strand_id
1 'polypeptide(L)'
;MPETSVTEITVEKTPAYFVSKTAPGRVRSFNSTIKLIVVVRNPITRAISDYTQAISKKRRNALMPSFEEMVLGNSSSNATVVQESNFATDPLKGFPCVLRKDESLHCLGKTKGRAHPHVRFDVIQKLEDFYRPQNEEFFKLINRRFHWNAYHYH
;
A
#
# COMPACT_ATOMS: atom_id res chain seq x y z
N MET A 1 -8.28 -18.35 -14.42
CA MET A 1 -7.70 -17.20 -15.16
C MET A 1 -7.81 -17.52 -16.65
N PRO A 2 -7.67 -16.58 -17.59
CA PRO A 2 -7.38 -16.97 -18.97
C PRO A 2 -6.05 -17.74 -19.01
N GLU A 3 -5.91 -18.65 -19.97
CA GLU A 3 -4.63 -19.29 -20.26
C GLU A 3 -3.62 -18.27 -20.80
N THR A 4 -2.34 -18.48 -20.51
CA THR A 4 -1.24 -17.61 -20.96
C THR A 4 -0.28 -18.36 -21.88
N SER A 5 0.16 -17.70 -22.95
CA SER A 5 1.08 -18.27 -23.94
C SER A 5 2.53 -18.31 -23.46
N VAL A 6 3.39 -19.04 -24.20
CA VAL A 6 4.81 -19.26 -23.84
C VAL A 6 5.69 -18.00 -23.88
N THR A 7 5.19 -16.89 -24.43
CA THR A 7 5.88 -15.59 -24.46
C THR A 7 5.41 -14.63 -23.37
N GLU A 8 4.40 -15.02 -22.58
CA GLU A 8 3.79 -14.19 -21.53
C GLU A 8 4.26 -14.60 -20.13
N ILE A 9 4.16 -13.67 -19.17
CA ILE A 9 4.46 -13.91 -17.76
C ILE A 9 3.17 -13.76 -16.96
N THR A 10 2.65 -14.87 -16.45
CA THR A 10 1.47 -14.89 -15.58
C THR A 10 1.78 -14.21 -14.24
N VAL A 11 0.94 -13.26 -13.80
CA VAL A 11 1.12 -12.53 -12.52
C VAL A 11 -0.15 -12.59 -11.68
N GLU A 12 -0.01 -13.03 -10.43
CA GLU A 12 -1.02 -12.94 -9.37
C GLU A 12 -0.74 -11.71 -8.48
N LYS A 13 -1.75 -11.16 -7.80
CA LYS A 13 -1.56 -10.09 -6.82
C LYS A 13 -2.56 -10.19 -5.66
N THR A 14 -2.24 -10.97 -4.63
CA THR A 14 -2.97 -11.03 -3.36
C THR A 14 -2.19 -10.31 -2.24
N PRO A 15 -2.57 -9.08 -1.85
CA PRO A 15 -1.82 -8.30 -0.85
C PRO A 15 -1.77 -8.95 0.55
N ALA A 16 -2.73 -9.82 0.87
CA ALA A 16 -2.80 -10.54 2.14
C ALA A 16 -1.64 -11.54 2.33
N TYR A 17 -0.93 -11.93 1.26
CA TYR A 17 0.26 -12.77 1.40
C TYR A 17 1.37 -12.10 2.20
N PHE A 18 1.47 -10.76 2.20
CA PHE A 18 2.58 -10.08 2.85
C PHE A 18 2.59 -10.24 4.38
N VAL A 19 1.42 -10.13 5.00
CA VAL A 19 1.25 -10.26 6.46
C VAL A 19 0.99 -11.71 6.90
N SER A 20 0.94 -12.66 5.96
CA SER A 20 0.64 -14.06 6.26
C SER A 20 1.89 -14.84 6.65
N LYS A 21 1.97 -15.25 7.93
CA LYS A 21 3.08 -16.07 8.46
C LYS A 21 3.30 -17.40 7.71
N THR A 22 2.30 -17.92 6.98
CA THR A 22 2.40 -19.18 6.24
C THR A 22 2.60 -19.03 4.73
N ALA A 23 2.36 -17.85 4.16
CA ALA A 23 2.48 -17.63 2.72
C ALA A 23 3.93 -17.78 2.18
N PRO A 24 4.98 -17.22 2.81
CA PRO A 24 6.35 -17.37 2.31
C PRO A 24 6.81 -18.83 2.17
N GLY A 25 6.47 -19.68 3.15
CA GLY A 25 6.75 -21.12 3.08
C GLY A 25 6.01 -21.80 1.94
N ARG A 26 4.68 -21.60 1.85
CA ARG A 26 3.85 -22.19 0.80
C ARG A 26 4.26 -21.76 -0.61
N VAL A 27 4.59 -20.49 -0.81
CA VAL A 27 5.07 -19.97 -2.10
C VAL A 27 6.41 -20.59 -2.47
N ARG A 28 7.37 -20.66 -1.54
CA ARG A 28 8.67 -21.33 -1.76
C ARG A 28 8.53 -22.83 -2.07
N SER A 29 7.57 -23.51 -1.45
CA SER A 29 7.28 -24.93 -1.72
C SER A 29 6.59 -25.15 -3.07
N PHE A 30 5.80 -24.18 -3.55
CA PHE A 30 5.19 -24.22 -4.89
C PHE A 30 6.23 -23.96 -5.99
N ASN A 31 7.02 -22.90 -5.84
CA ASN A 31 8.12 -22.58 -6.73
C ASN A 31 9.18 -21.75 -5.99
N SER A 32 10.40 -22.27 -5.86
CA SER A 32 11.50 -21.63 -5.14
C SER A 32 12.23 -20.53 -5.93
N THR A 33 11.99 -20.40 -7.24
CA THR A 33 12.61 -19.39 -8.13
C THR A 33 11.62 -18.29 -8.54
N ILE A 34 10.39 -18.31 -8.03
CA ILE A 34 9.35 -17.32 -8.33
C ILE A 34 9.77 -15.91 -7.88
N LYS A 35 9.56 -14.92 -8.75
CA LYS A 35 9.88 -13.51 -8.47
C LYS A 35 8.71 -12.85 -7.73
N LEU A 36 9.00 -12.17 -6.62
CA LEU A 36 8.01 -11.49 -5.80
C LEU A 36 8.07 -9.97 -5.98
N ILE A 37 6.90 -9.35 -6.12
CA ILE A 37 6.75 -7.88 -6.17
C ILE A 37 5.84 -7.47 -5.00
N VAL A 38 6.33 -6.58 -4.13
CA VAL A 38 5.62 -6.12 -2.93
C VAL A 38 5.53 -4.60 -2.95
N VAL A 39 4.33 -4.01 -2.96
CA VAL A 39 4.13 -2.56 -3.12
C VAL A 39 4.10 -1.84 -1.76
N VAL A 40 4.70 -0.64 -1.65
CA VAL A 40 4.55 0.26 -0.46
C VAL A 40 4.21 1.70 -0.81
N ARG A 41 3.89 2.45 0.25
CA ARG A 41 3.70 3.91 0.36
C ARG A 41 4.31 4.35 1.70
N ASN A 42 4.37 5.65 1.99
CA ASN A 42 4.53 6.17 3.36
C ASN A 42 3.58 5.39 4.31
N PRO A 43 4.08 4.81 5.43
CA PRO A 43 3.28 3.92 6.28
C PRO A 43 2.09 4.62 6.93
N ILE A 44 2.20 5.92 7.23
CA ILE A 44 1.12 6.76 7.76
C ILE A 44 0.01 6.91 6.73
N THR A 45 0.40 7.27 5.51
CA THR A 45 -0.53 7.39 4.37
C THR A 45 -1.11 6.05 3.93
N ARG A 46 -0.45 4.94 4.26
CA ARG A 46 -0.99 3.58 4.09
C ARG A 46 -2.02 3.25 5.16
N ALA A 47 -1.74 3.52 6.44
CA ALA A 47 -2.66 3.27 7.55
C ALA A 47 -3.97 4.06 7.40
N ILE A 48 -3.89 5.35 7.05
CA ILE A 48 -5.08 6.19 6.82
C ILE A 48 -5.86 5.71 5.58
N SER A 49 -5.19 5.25 4.52
CA SER A 49 -5.84 4.65 3.35
C SER A 49 -6.60 3.35 3.70
N ASP A 50 -6.08 2.53 4.61
CA ASP A 50 -6.72 1.30 5.06
C ASP A 50 -7.94 1.58 5.93
N TYR A 51 -7.83 2.49 6.89
CA TYR A 51 -8.95 2.97 7.72
C TYR A 51 -10.08 3.54 6.84
N THR A 52 -9.73 4.38 5.87
CA THR A 52 -10.67 4.93 4.87
C THR A 52 -11.34 3.82 4.05
N GLN A 53 -10.59 2.77 3.67
CA GLN A 53 -11.17 1.62 2.98
C GLN A 53 -12.11 0.81 3.89
N ALA A 54 -11.77 0.61 5.16
CA ALA A 54 -12.57 -0.11 6.14
C ALA A 54 -13.93 0.58 6.38
N ILE A 55 -13.94 1.90 6.62
CA ILE A 55 -15.18 2.68 6.72
C ILE A 55 -16.03 2.51 5.46
N SER A 56 -15.43 2.64 4.27
CA SER A 56 -16.18 2.59 2.99
C SER A 56 -16.82 1.24 2.66
N LYS A 57 -16.50 0.18 3.40
CA LYS A 57 -17.08 -1.18 3.27
C LYS A 57 -18.11 -1.52 4.34
N LYS A 58 -18.32 -0.62 5.31
CA LYS A 58 -19.08 -0.87 6.54
C LYS A 58 -20.59 -0.90 6.28
N ARG A 59 -21.33 -1.73 7.02
CA ARG A 59 -22.80 -1.66 7.08
C ARG A 59 -23.23 -0.44 7.91
N ARG A 60 -24.30 0.25 7.50
CA ARG A 60 -24.74 1.57 8.02
C ARG A 60 -24.81 1.71 9.55
N ASN A 61 -25.08 0.62 10.29
CA ASN A 61 -25.48 0.69 11.71
C ASN A 61 -24.41 0.23 12.71
N ALA A 62 -23.21 -0.14 12.29
CA ALA A 62 -22.12 -0.46 13.23
C ALA A 62 -21.43 0.84 13.70
N LEU A 63 -20.90 0.88 14.93
CA LEU A 63 -19.92 1.90 15.32
C LEU A 63 -18.53 1.53 14.78
N MET A 64 -17.64 2.52 14.68
CA MET A 64 -16.18 2.34 14.52
C MET A 64 -15.54 3.47 15.34
N PRO A 65 -14.41 3.21 16.02
CA PRO A 65 -13.55 4.28 16.52
C PRO A 65 -13.02 5.16 15.38
N SER A 66 -12.61 6.37 15.71
CA SER A 66 -11.81 7.27 14.89
C SER A 66 -10.44 6.67 14.52
N PHE A 67 -9.73 7.28 13.58
CA PHE A 67 -8.37 6.84 13.25
C PHE A 67 -7.44 7.05 14.46
N GLU A 68 -7.59 8.18 15.15
CA GLU A 68 -6.88 8.53 16.36
C GLU A 68 -7.08 7.51 17.49
N GLU A 69 -8.32 7.08 17.75
CA GLU A 69 -8.61 6.04 18.75
C GLU A 69 -8.05 4.67 18.35
N MET A 70 -7.95 4.35 17.06
CA MET A 70 -7.28 3.12 16.58
C MET A 70 -5.76 3.20 16.71
N VAL A 71 -5.16 4.36 16.44
CA VAL A 71 -3.71 4.59 16.45
C VAL A 71 -3.12 4.57 17.86
N LEU A 72 -3.91 4.96 18.87
CA LEU A 72 -3.51 4.86 20.27
C LEU A 72 -3.63 3.42 20.84
N GLY A 73 -4.01 2.44 19.99
CA GLY A 73 -3.97 1.01 20.29
C GLY A 73 -2.62 0.34 20.00
N ASN A 74 -2.37 -0.83 20.59
CA ASN A 74 -1.04 -1.45 20.64
C ASN A 74 -0.59 -2.12 19.31
N SER A 75 0.73 -2.31 19.14
CA SER A 75 1.44 -2.34 17.84
C SER A 75 1.68 -3.73 17.18
N SER A 76 1.88 -3.78 15.84
CA SER A 76 3.07 -4.41 15.15
C SER A 76 2.99 -4.69 13.61
N SER A 77 4.14 -4.52 12.90
CA SER A 77 4.71 -5.26 11.72
C SER A 77 4.43 -4.97 10.20
N ASN A 78 5.42 -4.29 9.54
CA ASN A 78 6.23 -4.61 8.30
C ASN A 78 5.81 -4.41 6.78
N ALA A 79 6.70 -3.69 6.02
CA ALA A 79 7.28 -3.82 4.61
C ALA A 79 6.42 -3.91 3.27
N THR A 80 6.90 -3.85 1.99
CA THR A 80 8.26 -3.72 1.32
C THR A 80 8.50 -2.64 0.18
N VAL A 81 8.43 -2.83 -1.18
CA VAL A 81 9.11 -1.94 -2.23
C VAL A 81 8.38 -1.70 -3.61
N VAL A 82 8.05 -0.44 -4.02
CA VAL A 82 7.69 -0.07 -5.44
C VAL A 82 8.35 1.24 -5.94
N GLN A 83 8.43 1.43 -7.26
CA GLN A 83 9.10 2.57 -7.95
C GLN A 83 8.16 3.34 -8.91
N GLU A 84 8.47 4.62 -9.16
CA GLU A 84 7.58 5.61 -9.78
C GLU A 84 7.52 5.57 -11.32
N SER A 85 8.54 5.05 -12.00
CA SER A 85 8.73 5.09 -13.47
C SER A 85 7.71 4.29 -14.31
N ASN A 86 6.63 3.81 -13.69
CA ASN A 86 5.60 2.96 -14.32
C ASN A 86 4.23 3.66 -14.40
N PHE A 87 4.16 4.95 -14.04
CA PHE A 87 2.89 5.68 -13.89
C PHE A 87 2.91 7.08 -14.50
N ALA A 88 1.75 7.54 -14.96
CA ALA A 88 1.50 8.90 -15.43
C ALA A 88 0.15 9.41 -14.88
N THR A 89 0.07 10.67 -14.46
CA THR A 89 -1.08 11.20 -13.71
C THR A 89 -2.22 11.64 -14.62
N ASP A 90 -3.44 11.15 -14.36
CA ASP A 90 -4.68 11.60 -15.01
C ASP A 90 -5.15 12.93 -14.37
N PRO A 91 -5.32 14.02 -15.13
CA PRO A 91 -5.66 15.34 -14.60
C PRO A 91 -7.10 15.46 -14.08
N LEU A 92 -8.01 14.56 -14.45
CA LEU A 92 -9.38 14.50 -13.94
C LEU A 92 -9.50 13.61 -12.70
N LYS A 93 -8.57 12.67 -12.50
CA LYS A 93 -8.55 11.79 -11.32
C LYS A 93 -7.59 12.21 -10.22
N GLY A 94 -6.53 12.96 -10.53
CA GLY A 94 -5.51 13.38 -9.56
C GLY A 94 -4.65 12.24 -8.99
N PHE A 95 -4.67 11.05 -9.61
CA PHE A 95 -3.88 9.89 -9.19
C PHE A 95 -3.07 9.31 -10.36
N PRO A 96 -1.89 8.71 -10.10
CA PRO A 96 -1.11 8.04 -11.13
C PRO A 96 -1.83 6.82 -11.71
N CYS A 97 -1.99 6.81 -13.02
CA CYS A 97 -2.48 5.70 -13.83
C CYS A 97 -1.31 4.94 -14.43
N VAL A 98 -1.52 3.69 -14.86
CA VAL A 98 -0.48 2.95 -15.60
C VAL A 98 -0.48 3.42 -17.05
N LEU A 99 0.64 3.99 -17.51
CA LEU A 99 0.85 4.31 -18.92
C LEU A 99 1.17 3.01 -19.67
N ARG A 100 0.39 2.69 -20.71
CA ARG A 100 0.63 1.54 -21.58
C ARG A 100 1.57 1.89 -22.74
N LYS A 101 2.05 0.86 -23.45
CA LYS A 101 2.89 1.00 -24.66
C LYS A 101 2.15 1.59 -25.87
N ASP A 102 0.83 1.65 -25.82
CA ASP A 102 -0.06 2.30 -26.81
C ASP A 102 -0.46 3.72 -26.37
N GLU A 103 0.32 4.32 -25.45
CA GLU A 103 0.10 5.61 -24.78
C GLU A 103 -1.21 5.73 -23.97
N SER A 104 -2.04 4.68 -23.93
CA SER A 104 -3.31 4.72 -23.21
C SER A 104 -3.13 4.66 -21.69
N LEU A 105 -3.86 5.51 -20.96
CA LEU A 105 -3.84 5.55 -19.50
C LEU A 105 -4.80 4.50 -18.92
N HIS A 106 -4.25 3.41 -18.36
CA HIS A 106 -5.05 2.50 -17.55
C HIS A 106 -5.19 3.03 -16.12
N CYS A 107 -6.22 3.85 -15.95
CA CYS A 107 -6.55 4.46 -14.67
C CYS A 107 -7.42 3.55 -13.80
N LEU A 108 -7.12 3.55 -12.50
CA LEU A 108 -7.85 2.77 -11.50
C LEU A 108 -9.34 3.18 -11.40
N GLY A 109 -10.18 2.24 -10.96
CA GLY A 109 -11.62 2.41 -10.78
C GLY A 109 -11.99 3.13 -9.47
N LYS A 110 -13.27 3.54 -9.36
CA LYS A 110 -13.84 4.42 -8.30
C LYS A 110 -13.60 3.99 -6.82
N THR A 111 -13.08 2.80 -6.57
CA THR A 111 -12.72 2.29 -5.22
C THR A 111 -11.23 2.48 -4.89
N LYS A 112 -10.51 3.28 -5.67
CA LYS A 112 -9.09 3.66 -5.52
C LYS A 112 -9.00 5.19 -5.58
N GLY A 113 -8.10 5.78 -4.79
CA GLY A 113 -8.02 7.24 -4.68
C GLY A 113 -9.20 7.88 -3.93
N ARG A 114 -9.56 7.33 -2.76
CA ARG A 114 -10.53 8.00 -1.87
C ARG A 114 -9.86 9.22 -1.23
N ALA A 115 -10.62 10.30 -1.02
CA ALA A 115 -10.26 11.33 -0.06
C ALA A 115 -10.02 10.69 1.32
N HIS A 116 -8.95 11.09 1.99
CA HIS A 116 -8.63 10.65 3.34
C HIS A 116 -9.29 11.59 4.37
N PRO A 117 -9.59 11.12 5.60
CA PRO A 117 -10.00 12.02 6.68
C PRO A 117 -8.87 12.99 7.04
N HIS A 118 -9.24 14.17 7.56
CA HIS A 118 -8.33 14.99 8.36
C HIS A 118 -7.93 14.19 9.61
N VAL A 119 -6.64 14.16 9.93
CA VAL A 119 -6.08 13.46 11.10
C VAL A 119 -5.24 14.45 11.88
N ARG A 120 -5.42 14.50 13.20
CA ARG A 120 -4.74 15.48 14.06
C ARG A 120 -3.21 15.45 13.89
N PHE A 121 -2.59 16.64 13.82
CA PHE A 121 -1.14 16.78 13.65
C PHE A 121 -0.33 16.05 14.74
N ASP A 122 -0.75 16.12 16.00
CA ASP A 122 -0.05 15.41 17.09
C ASP A 122 -0.11 13.89 16.95
N VAL A 123 -1.11 13.35 16.25
CA VAL A 123 -1.24 11.92 15.95
C VAL A 123 -0.42 11.56 14.71
N ILE A 124 -0.32 12.44 13.71
CA ILE A 124 0.64 12.30 12.60
C ILE A 124 2.08 12.28 13.14
N GLN A 125 2.46 13.21 14.02
CA GLN A 125 3.80 13.25 14.61
C GLN A 125 4.09 11.99 15.45
N LYS A 126 3.15 11.54 16.29
CA LYS A 126 3.26 10.26 17.02
C LYS A 126 3.46 9.07 16.06
N LEU A 127 2.81 9.07 14.91
CA LEU A 127 3.00 8.03 13.89
C LEU A 127 4.34 8.17 13.15
N GLU A 128 4.82 9.38 12.89
CA GLU A 128 6.16 9.60 12.33
C GLU A 128 7.24 9.06 13.27
N ASP A 129 7.19 9.41 14.56
CA ASP A 129 8.13 8.93 15.57
C ASP A 129 7.97 7.43 15.86
N PHE A 130 6.73 6.91 15.87
CA PHE A 130 6.46 5.48 16.01
C PHE A 130 7.08 4.67 14.86
N TYR A 131 6.95 5.14 13.61
CA TYR A 131 7.48 4.44 12.43
C TYR A 131 8.98 4.71 12.18
N ARG A 132 9.55 5.81 12.70
CA ARG A 132 10.94 6.24 12.48
C ARG A 132 12.01 5.13 12.64
N PRO A 133 12.00 4.28 13.68
CA PRO A 133 13.05 3.26 13.85
C PRO A 133 12.88 2.05 12.92
N GLN A 134 11.66 1.53 12.72
CA GLN A 134 11.41 0.39 11.82
C GLN A 134 11.58 0.83 10.35
N ASN A 135 11.33 2.11 10.06
CA ASN A 135 11.65 2.75 8.79
C ASN A 135 13.17 2.71 8.48
N GLU A 136 14.02 3.01 9.45
CA GLU A 136 15.48 2.93 9.31
C GLU A 136 15.98 1.48 9.21
N GLU A 137 15.42 0.55 10.00
CA GLU A 137 15.68 -0.88 9.88
C GLU A 137 15.28 -1.40 8.49
N PHE A 138 14.11 -1.01 8.01
CA PHE A 138 13.57 -1.35 6.72
C PHE A 138 14.48 -0.89 5.57
N PHE A 139 14.98 0.35 5.60
CA PHE A 139 15.92 0.86 4.60
C PHE A 139 17.24 0.08 4.54
N LYS A 140 17.76 -0.35 5.69
CA LYS A 140 18.94 -1.21 5.78
C LYS A 140 18.67 -2.58 5.17
N LEU A 141 17.53 -3.19 5.52
CA LEU A 141 17.11 -4.50 5.02
C LEU A 141 16.98 -4.55 3.49
N ILE A 142 16.47 -3.49 2.85
CA ILE A 142 16.33 -3.44 1.38
C ILE A 142 17.51 -2.75 0.66
N ASN A 143 18.56 -2.35 1.40
CA ASN A 143 19.67 -1.53 0.93
C ASN A 143 19.24 -0.30 0.08
N ARG A 144 18.17 0.38 0.51
CA ARG A 144 17.60 1.53 -0.21
C ARG A 144 16.76 2.41 0.73
N ARG A 145 17.02 3.71 0.69
CA ARG A 145 16.18 4.74 1.33
C ARG A 145 15.03 5.14 0.40
N PHE A 146 13.86 5.39 0.98
CA PHE A 146 12.77 6.12 0.35
C PHE A 146 12.66 7.49 1.02
N HIS A 147 12.39 8.54 0.24
CA HIS A 147 11.92 9.80 0.79
C HIS A 147 10.41 9.73 0.85
N TRP A 148 9.86 9.42 2.04
CA TRP A 148 8.42 9.52 2.24
C TRP A 148 8.07 11.01 2.34
N ASN A 149 7.50 11.54 1.27
CA ASN A 149 6.97 12.89 1.26
C ASN A 149 6.00 13.09 2.43
N ALA A 150 6.03 14.31 2.99
CA ALA A 150 5.18 14.70 4.11
C ALA A 150 3.70 14.49 3.78
N TYR A 151 2.88 14.34 4.83
CA TYR A 151 1.44 14.18 4.68
C TYR A 151 0.80 15.52 4.31
N HIS A 152 0.82 15.88 3.02
CA HIS A 152 0.18 17.10 2.52
C HIS A 152 -1.34 17.00 2.60
N TYR A 153 -1.96 18.06 3.11
CA TYR A 153 -3.41 18.26 3.06
C TYR A 153 -3.85 18.68 1.65
N HIS A 154 -4.81 17.94 1.11
CA HIS A 154 -5.67 18.28 -0.01
C HIS A 154 -7.10 17.85 0.37
#